data_AF-A0A1Y2CY35-F1
#
_entry.id   AF-A0A1Y2CY35-F1
#
_cell.length_a   1.000
_cell.length_b   1.000
_cell.length_c   1.000
_cell.angle_alpha   90.00
_cell.angle_beta   90.00
_cell.angle_gamma   90.00
#
_symmetry.space_group_name_H-M   'P 1'
#
loop_
_entity.id
_entity.type
_entity.pdbx_description
1 polymer ?
#
loop_
_entity_poly.entity_id
_entity_poly.type
_entity_poly.pdbx_seq_one_letter_code
_entity_poly.pdbx_strand_id
1 'polypeptide(L)'
;MAQDSKRRIGALDTVLFNGTEAVSAFIAKVESVYVVPVLPSNRRFHKAWTHSGILVDKNVLPLPCLEEGKLYIYESILCGNILGYEYSKVMSVDQEINPKFPFHIGPQIREWIPVVEEVGADVAVFRLSDEERDRLLVKNIESTRKTMLDFYNGHKDWGYPLNPLPQFAAASNELYAALTAFRSRFEAVVKNLPGSAKLLEHSKEIFCSEMVAKLYMDLEVEGFCEAKKPKLRRLMHYTEFTPLDLEVMEVLRGASSSRAIYAKLKGKVFFDLESDKNGHDLLPVDLDLQKVAFPYLAASKDHWIPASNGKIPSGIVPSGYTSDGHPVYISRAVIGPSLNIGYTDNSGQMKTGWEGVELKIEYDHEVLNLTAQTDFEWVRSGKLLLGNVPRSAIVGGCDSEGKPYYIARCRFTEPGSSGIGSLLVGPVSPGLNGARFVLNGKEVAKVGEYEVLCRKTHFLERLFFGLGTDHFLVLLVAVLFYVLGQHNTHQLVLDALVPSKKAN
;
A
#
# COMPACT_ATOMS: atom_id res chain seq x y z
N MET A 1 -7.07 27.29 -5.39
CA MET A 1 -6.37 28.18 -4.46
C MET A 1 -5.12 27.45 -3.98
N ALA A 2 -3.96 28.04 -4.24
CA ALA A 2 -2.57 27.59 -4.03
C ALA A 2 -2.20 26.18 -4.53
N GLN A 3 -1.59 26.11 -5.72
CA GLN A 3 -0.65 25.06 -6.09
C GLN A 3 0.47 25.05 -5.02
N ASP A 4 0.57 23.95 -4.29
CA ASP A 4 1.63 23.67 -3.33
C ASP A 4 2.94 23.52 -4.12
N SER A 5 3.59 24.65 -4.41
CA SER A 5 4.57 24.78 -5.50
C SER A 5 6.00 24.39 -5.13
N LYS A 6 6.27 24.04 -3.87
CA LYS A 6 7.61 23.58 -3.44
C LYS A 6 7.53 22.43 -2.45
N ARG A 7 7.83 21.21 -2.91
CA ARG A 7 8.06 20.05 -2.04
C ARG A 7 9.53 20.00 -1.64
N ARG A 8 9.96 20.98 -0.86
CA ARG A 8 11.34 21.05 -0.38
C ARG A 8 11.56 20.07 0.76
N ILE A 9 12.53 19.18 0.59
CA ILE A 9 13.02 18.22 1.59
C ILE A 9 14.32 18.74 2.21
N GLY A 10 14.72 18.19 3.35
CA GLY A 10 16.01 18.54 3.95
C GLY A 10 16.44 17.59 5.06
N ALA A 11 17.47 18.01 5.79
CA ALA A 11 17.98 17.25 6.91
C ALA A 11 16.88 16.84 7.89
N LEU A 12 17.07 15.66 8.49
CA LEU A 12 16.19 14.95 9.40
C LEU A 12 14.86 14.46 8.82
N ASP A 13 14.61 14.61 7.52
CA ASP A 13 13.46 13.96 6.89
C ASP A 13 13.74 12.45 6.68
N THR A 14 12.73 11.62 6.94
CA THR A 14 12.83 10.16 6.79
C THR A 14 12.66 9.78 5.32
N VAL A 15 13.50 8.88 4.82
CA VAL A 15 13.38 8.29 3.48
C VAL A 15 12.95 6.84 3.61
N LEU A 16 11.93 6.43 2.86
CA LEU A 16 11.51 5.03 2.75
C LEU A 16 11.61 4.54 1.30
N PHE A 17 12.05 3.30 1.14
CA PHE A 17 12.23 2.63 -0.14
C PHE A 17 11.29 1.43 -0.24
N ASN A 18 10.68 1.22 -1.41
CA ASN A 18 9.92 0.01 -1.73
C ASN A 18 10.76 -0.82 -2.72
N GLY A 19 11.75 -1.54 -2.19
CA GLY A 19 12.61 -2.41 -2.97
C GLY A 19 11.87 -3.64 -3.48
N THR A 20 12.44 -4.28 -4.51
CA THR A 20 11.84 -5.46 -5.18
C THR A 20 12.76 -6.67 -5.20
N GLU A 21 14.01 -6.50 -4.77
CA GLU A 21 14.98 -7.57 -4.60
C GLU A 21 14.53 -8.56 -3.52
N ALA A 22 15.11 -9.77 -3.52
CA ALA A 22 14.63 -10.88 -2.69
C ALA A 22 14.52 -10.55 -1.19
N VAL A 23 15.48 -9.78 -0.65
CA VAL A 23 15.44 -9.33 0.75
C VAL A 23 14.30 -8.34 0.99
N SER A 24 14.14 -7.35 0.11
CA SER A 24 13.01 -6.42 0.18
C SER A 24 11.66 -7.10 0.03
N ALA A 25 11.52 -8.05 -0.91
CA ALA A 25 10.28 -8.83 -1.08
C ALA A 25 9.95 -9.64 0.18
N PHE A 26 10.98 -10.18 0.84
CA PHE A 26 10.83 -10.85 2.12
C PHE A 26 10.35 -9.88 3.21
N ILE A 27 10.98 -8.70 3.36
CA ILE A 27 10.57 -7.66 4.32
C ILE A 27 9.14 -7.21 4.05
N ALA A 28 8.79 -6.91 2.80
CA ALA A 28 7.44 -6.50 2.40
C ALA A 28 6.39 -7.56 2.77
N LYS A 29 6.70 -8.85 2.57
CA LYS A 29 5.82 -9.96 2.97
C LYS A 29 5.66 -10.00 4.48
N VAL A 30 6.74 -9.85 5.24
CA VAL A 30 6.69 -9.81 6.69
C VAL A 30 5.86 -8.63 7.18
N GLU A 31 6.09 -7.43 6.66
CA GLU A 31 5.29 -6.26 7.01
C GLU A 31 3.80 -6.48 6.72
N SER A 32 3.48 -7.00 5.53
CA SER A 32 2.10 -7.25 5.12
C SER A 32 1.38 -8.25 6.04
N VAL A 33 2.06 -9.33 6.44
CA VAL A 33 1.43 -10.41 7.22
C VAL A 33 1.41 -10.11 8.72
N TYR A 34 2.43 -9.42 9.24
CA TYR A 34 2.68 -9.35 10.68
C TYR A 34 2.61 -7.94 11.25
N VAL A 35 2.88 -6.91 10.45
CA VAL A 35 2.90 -5.51 10.91
C VAL A 35 1.56 -4.86 10.61
N VAL A 36 1.09 -4.94 9.36
CA VAL A 36 -0.18 -4.34 8.92
C VAL A 36 -1.36 -4.75 9.83
N PRO A 37 -1.54 -6.03 10.22
CA PRO A 37 -2.69 -6.42 11.03
C PRO A 37 -2.73 -5.91 12.46
N VAL A 38 -1.60 -5.38 12.96
CA VAL A 38 -1.50 -4.83 14.33
C VAL A 38 -1.26 -3.32 14.34
N LEU A 39 -1.23 -2.68 13.17
CA LEU A 39 -1.23 -1.23 13.06
C LEU A 39 -2.50 -0.66 13.72
N PRO A 40 -2.42 0.55 14.31
CA PRO A 40 -3.61 1.21 14.82
C PRO A 40 -4.65 1.39 13.68
N SER A 41 -5.91 1.06 13.96
CA SER A 41 -7.03 1.06 13.00
C SER A 41 -7.30 2.43 12.36
N ASN A 42 -6.80 3.52 12.97
CA ASN A 42 -6.92 4.89 12.50
C ASN A 42 -5.70 5.39 11.69
N ARG A 43 -4.74 4.52 11.37
CA ARG A 43 -3.51 4.88 10.64
C ARG A 43 -3.50 4.35 9.21
N ARG A 44 -3.50 5.28 8.25
CA ARG A 44 -3.23 4.98 6.84
C ARG A 44 -1.73 4.78 6.58
N PHE A 45 -1.45 3.87 5.65
CA PHE A 45 -0.13 3.63 5.04
C PHE A 45 -0.27 3.52 3.51
N HIS A 46 0.81 3.74 2.76
CA HIS A 46 0.80 3.79 1.29
C HIS A 46 1.37 2.53 0.65
N LYS A 47 2.43 1.96 1.21
CA LYS A 47 3.15 0.81 0.68
C LYS A 47 3.74 -0.01 1.83
N ALA A 48 4.04 -1.28 1.59
CA ALA A 48 4.94 -2.02 2.46
C ALA A 48 6.36 -1.56 2.13
N TRP A 49 6.98 -0.79 3.03
CA TRP A 49 8.31 -0.22 2.81
C TRP A 49 9.35 -1.22 3.27
N THR A 50 10.47 -1.30 2.58
CA THR A 50 11.43 -2.40 2.80
C THR A 50 12.76 -1.92 3.34
N HIS A 51 13.03 -0.63 3.22
CA HIS A 51 14.24 -0.01 3.72
C HIS A 51 13.97 1.44 4.10
N SER A 52 14.79 1.98 5.00
CA SER A 52 14.67 3.36 5.45
C SER A 52 16.02 4.01 5.72
N GLY A 53 16.08 5.32 5.53
CA GLY A 53 17.18 6.16 5.97
C GLY A 53 16.68 7.51 6.46
N ILE A 54 17.62 8.36 6.85
CA ILE A 54 17.32 9.75 7.23
C ILE A 54 18.23 10.68 6.43
N LEU A 55 17.66 11.78 5.95
CA LEU A 55 18.42 12.78 5.22
C LEU A 55 19.31 13.56 6.19
N VAL A 56 20.55 13.80 5.80
CA VAL A 56 21.52 14.57 6.56
C VAL A 56 22.26 15.53 5.63
N ASP A 57 22.74 16.62 6.19
CA ASP A 57 23.65 17.56 5.54
C ASP A 57 24.78 17.92 6.52
N LYS A 58 25.76 18.68 6.04
CA LYS A 58 26.88 19.15 6.87
C LYS A 58 26.42 20.02 8.05
N ASN A 59 25.28 20.70 7.93
CA ASN A 59 24.76 21.56 8.97
C ASN A 59 24.25 20.76 10.17
N VAL A 60 23.60 19.60 9.98
CA VAL A 60 23.17 18.76 11.10
C VAL A 60 24.21 17.72 11.54
N LEU A 61 25.08 17.29 10.63
CA LEU A 61 26.11 16.29 10.89
C LEU A 61 27.46 16.81 10.33
N PRO A 62 28.23 17.58 11.12
CA PRO A 62 29.37 18.36 10.61
C PRO A 62 30.63 17.51 10.41
N LEU A 63 30.53 16.47 9.57
CA LEU A 63 31.66 15.62 9.21
C LEU A 63 32.51 16.27 8.11
N PRO A 64 33.85 16.10 8.13
CA PRO A 64 34.74 16.68 7.13
C PRO A 64 34.46 16.23 5.69
N CYS A 65 33.98 15.00 5.51
CA CYS A 65 33.67 14.41 4.20
C CYS A 65 32.41 14.98 3.55
N LEU A 66 31.55 15.69 4.29
CA LEU A 66 30.32 16.25 3.74
C LEU A 66 30.57 17.65 3.17
N GLU A 67 30.00 17.89 1.99
CA GLU A 67 30.02 19.18 1.30
C GLU A 67 28.90 20.11 1.81
N GLU A 68 29.17 21.42 1.82
CA GLU A 68 28.20 22.43 2.27
C GLU A 68 27.02 22.52 1.29
N GLY A 69 25.80 22.55 1.82
CA GLY A 69 24.56 22.64 1.04
C GLY A 69 24.19 21.39 0.23
N LYS A 70 24.96 20.29 0.31
CA LYS A 70 24.63 19.01 -0.34
C LYS A 70 23.90 18.08 0.62
N LEU A 71 22.94 17.34 0.10
CA LEU A 71 22.15 16.38 0.85
C LEU A 71 22.71 14.96 0.71
N TYR A 72 22.68 14.22 1.81
CA TYR A 72 23.11 12.83 1.92
C TYR A 72 22.01 12.02 2.60
N ILE A 73 22.08 10.71 2.43
CA ILE A 73 21.28 9.76 3.20
C ILE A 73 22.18 9.06 4.21
N TYR A 74 21.79 9.09 5.48
CA TYR A 74 22.37 8.27 6.54
C TYR A 74 21.45 7.07 6.76
N GLU A 75 21.98 5.88 6.55
CA GLU A 75 21.21 4.63 6.57
C GLU A 75 22.08 3.46 7.02
N SER A 76 21.44 2.40 7.54
CA SER A 76 22.11 1.12 7.77
C SER A 76 21.72 0.17 6.64
N ILE A 77 22.66 -0.16 5.75
CA ILE A 77 22.43 -1.00 4.57
C ILE A 77 23.73 -1.70 4.16
N LEU A 78 23.63 -2.61 3.20
CA LEU A 78 24.73 -3.20 2.47
C LEU A 78 24.91 -2.45 1.13
N CYS A 79 26.12 -1.96 0.84
CA CYS A 79 26.47 -1.33 -0.44
C CYS A 79 27.70 -2.02 -1.07
N GLY A 80 27.89 -1.89 -2.37
CA GLY A 80 29.01 -2.48 -3.11
C GLY A 80 28.75 -3.88 -3.66
N ASN A 81 29.82 -4.60 -3.99
CA ASN A 81 29.75 -5.94 -4.59
C ASN A 81 30.12 -7.02 -3.56
N ILE A 82 29.22 -7.99 -3.39
CA ILE A 82 29.42 -9.15 -2.53
C ILE A 82 29.20 -10.40 -3.34
N LEU A 83 30.24 -11.24 -3.44
CA LEU A 83 30.15 -12.56 -4.08
C LEU A 83 29.64 -12.51 -5.53
N GLY A 84 29.96 -11.44 -6.27
CA GLY A 84 29.52 -11.23 -7.65
C GLY A 84 28.14 -10.61 -7.78
N TYR A 85 27.44 -10.36 -6.67
CA TYR A 85 26.19 -9.60 -6.65
C TYR A 85 26.47 -8.15 -6.29
N GLU A 86 26.16 -7.23 -7.20
CA GLU A 86 26.27 -5.78 -6.99
C GLU A 86 25.00 -5.27 -6.32
N TYR A 87 25.09 -4.93 -5.04
CA TYR A 87 23.98 -4.41 -4.24
C TYR A 87 23.76 -2.92 -4.47
N SER A 88 24.86 -2.16 -4.53
CA SER A 88 24.82 -0.75 -4.90
C SER A 88 26.17 -0.30 -5.49
N LYS A 89 26.14 0.55 -6.50
CA LYS A 89 27.31 1.25 -7.07
C LYS A 89 27.66 2.50 -6.30
N VAL A 90 26.67 3.17 -5.71
CA VAL A 90 26.91 4.31 -4.83
C VAL A 90 27.48 3.81 -3.51
N MET A 91 28.76 4.09 -3.33
CA MET A 91 29.51 3.75 -2.14
C MET A 91 29.35 4.79 -1.03
N SER A 92 29.66 4.37 0.20
CA SER A 92 29.77 5.26 1.35
C SER A 92 30.81 6.37 1.13
N VAL A 93 30.51 7.57 1.62
CA VAL A 93 31.43 8.73 1.63
C VAL A 93 32.17 8.90 2.96
N ASP A 94 31.72 8.21 4.00
CA ASP A 94 32.23 8.29 5.37
C ASP A 94 33.08 7.08 5.79
N GLN A 95 33.09 6.02 4.99
CA GLN A 95 33.80 4.78 5.25
C GLN A 95 34.91 4.54 4.22
N GLU A 96 36.08 4.13 4.70
CA GLU A 96 37.16 3.68 3.83
C GLU A 96 36.89 2.24 3.36
N ILE A 97 36.62 2.07 2.06
CA ILE A 97 36.33 0.76 1.49
C ILE A 97 37.64 0.11 1.05
N ASN A 98 37.94 -1.03 1.66
CA ASN A 98 39.11 -1.83 1.30
C ASN A 98 38.97 -2.34 -0.14
N PRO A 99 39.90 -2.08 -1.06
CA PRO A 99 39.80 -2.56 -2.45
C PRO A 99 39.70 -4.08 -2.60
N LYS A 100 40.15 -4.86 -1.60
CA LYS A 100 40.01 -6.32 -1.57
C LYS A 100 38.59 -6.78 -1.24
N PHE A 101 37.81 -5.92 -0.58
CA PHE A 101 36.44 -6.17 -0.15
C PHE A 101 35.59 -4.95 -0.56
N PRO A 102 35.16 -4.87 -1.84
CA PRO A 102 34.56 -3.66 -2.43
C PRO A 102 33.10 -3.49 -1.98
N PHE A 103 32.84 -3.59 -0.68
CA PHE A 103 31.53 -3.46 -0.05
C PHE A 103 31.66 -2.90 1.37
N HIS A 104 30.57 -2.31 1.85
CA HIS A 104 30.37 -1.93 3.25
C HIS A 104 29.02 -2.45 3.74
N ILE A 105 28.93 -2.76 5.03
CA ILE A 105 27.73 -3.33 5.64
C ILE A 105 27.48 -2.67 7.00
N GLY A 106 26.34 -2.00 7.13
CA GLY A 106 25.93 -1.31 8.35
C GLY A 106 25.66 0.18 8.14
N PRO A 107 25.67 0.98 9.23
CA PRO A 107 25.51 2.43 9.16
C PRO A 107 26.55 3.07 8.23
N GLN A 108 26.06 3.95 7.36
CA GLN A 108 26.86 4.66 6.38
C GLN A 108 26.11 5.87 5.82
N ILE A 109 26.87 6.80 5.28
CA ILE A 109 26.40 8.01 4.62
C ILE A 109 26.69 7.88 3.12
N ARG A 110 25.67 8.12 2.30
CA ARG A 110 25.78 8.07 0.83
C ARG A 110 25.17 9.31 0.21
N GLU A 111 25.60 9.64 -1.00
CA GLU A 111 25.06 10.78 -1.72
C GLU A 111 23.59 10.56 -2.09
N TRP A 112 22.74 11.54 -1.81
CA TRP A 112 21.30 11.42 -1.94
C TRP A 112 20.83 11.18 -3.38
N ILE A 113 21.20 12.06 -4.32
CA ILE A 113 20.76 11.99 -5.72
C ILE A 113 21.19 10.67 -6.37
N PRO A 114 22.49 10.27 -6.32
CA PRO A 114 22.95 9.03 -6.94
C PRO A 114 22.23 7.79 -6.40
N VAL A 115 21.95 7.72 -5.09
CA VAL A 115 21.23 6.58 -4.49
C VAL A 115 19.83 6.45 -5.08
N VAL A 116 19.09 7.56 -5.19
CA VAL A 116 17.73 7.58 -5.75
C VAL A 116 17.74 7.24 -7.25
N GLU A 117 18.72 7.76 -8.00
CA GLU A 117 18.84 7.45 -9.44
C GLU A 117 19.15 5.96 -9.68
N GLU A 118 20.05 5.37 -8.90
CA GLU A 118 20.46 3.97 -9.03
C GLU A 118 19.35 2.99 -8.67
N VAL A 119 18.64 3.22 -7.57
CA VAL A 119 17.74 2.21 -7.01
C VAL A 119 16.54 1.94 -7.92
N GLY A 120 16.24 0.68 -8.23
CA GLY A 120 15.05 0.29 -9.00
C GLY A 120 13.71 0.42 -8.26
N ALA A 121 13.70 1.06 -7.10
CA ALA A 121 12.59 1.12 -6.14
C ALA A 121 11.79 2.42 -6.26
N ASP A 122 10.57 2.41 -5.71
CA ASP A 122 9.91 3.67 -5.35
C ASP A 122 10.60 4.26 -4.10
N VAL A 123 10.81 5.58 -4.09
CA VAL A 123 11.46 6.31 -3.00
C VAL A 123 10.57 7.46 -2.57
N ALA A 124 10.17 7.43 -1.30
CA ALA A 124 9.37 8.48 -0.69
C ALA A 124 10.08 9.11 0.49
N VAL A 125 9.87 10.41 0.67
CA VAL A 125 10.38 11.21 1.77
C VAL A 125 9.19 11.64 2.64
N PHE A 126 9.37 11.46 3.94
CA PHE A 126 8.42 11.79 4.99
C PHE A 126 9.03 12.87 5.87
N ARG A 127 8.43 14.05 5.79
CA ARG A 127 8.95 15.26 6.42
C ARG A 127 8.52 15.31 7.88
N LEU A 128 9.44 15.69 8.77
CA LEU A 128 9.10 16.08 10.13
C LEU A 128 8.07 17.22 10.13
N SER A 129 7.23 17.27 11.16
CA SER A 129 6.32 18.40 11.38
C SER A 129 7.08 19.72 11.42
N ASP A 130 6.43 20.81 11.02
CA ASP A 130 7.08 22.12 10.99
C ASP A 130 7.51 22.56 12.39
N GLU A 131 6.75 22.17 13.41
CA GLU A 131 7.04 22.39 14.82
C GLU A 131 8.35 21.69 15.24
N GLU A 132 8.52 20.40 14.89
CA GLU A 132 9.72 19.64 15.24
C GLU A 132 10.94 20.10 14.43
N ARG A 133 10.75 20.48 13.17
CA ARG A 133 11.83 21.06 12.35
C ARG A 133 12.31 22.39 12.93
N ASP A 134 11.40 23.27 13.33
CA ASP A 134 11.77 24.53 13.98
C ASP A 134 12.49 24.28 15.32
N ARG A 135 12.01 23.33 16.13
CA ARG A 135 12.67 22.93 17.38
C ARG A 135 14.10 22.44 17.14
N LEU A 136 14.29 21.47 16.25
CA LEU A 136 15.57 20.78 16.07
C LEU A 136 16.57 21.56 15.23
N LEU A 137 16.12 22.23 14.16
CA LEU A 137 17.01 22.83 13.16
C LEU A 137 17.21 24.33 13.33
N VAL A 138 16.32 25.02 14.05
CA VAL A 138 16.42 26.47 14.28
C VAL A 138 16.73 26.76 15.74
N LYS A 139 15.91 26.27 16.67
CA LYS A 139 16.05 26.58 18.10
C LYS A 139 17.20 25.83 18.78
N ASN A 140 17.38 24.54 18.45
CA ASN A 140 18.28 23.64 19.16
C ASN A 140 19.41 23.07 18.30
N ILE A 141 19.78 23.72 17.19
CA ILE A 141 20.71 23.17 16.19
C ILE A 141 22.04 22.68 16.78
N GLU A 142 22.64 23.37 17.75
CA GLU A 142 23.90 22.91 18.36
C GLU A 142 23.73 21.62 19.17
N SER A 143 22.61 21.49 19.89
CA SER A 143 22.28 20.25 20.60
C SER A 143 22.01 19.12 19.61
N THR A 144 21.24 19.42 18.55
CA THR A 144 20.97 18.47 17.46
C THR A 144 22.26 17.97 16.83
N ARG A 145 23.20 18.87 16.48
CA ARG A 145 24.52 18.51 15.92
C ARG A 145 25.29 17.59 16.85
N LYS A 146 25.32 17.93 18.14
CA LYS A 146 25.99 17.11 19.15
C LYS A 146 25.41 15.70 19.20
N THR A 147 24.08 15.58 19.32
CA THR A 147 23.39 14.29 19.35
C THR A 147 23.62 13.48 18.07
N MET A 148 23.52 14.11 16.89
CA MET A 148 23.79 13.48 15.60
C MET A 148 25.22 12.91 15.53
N LEU A 149 26.21 13.69 15.99
CA LEU A 149 27.61 13.29 15.98
C LEU A 149 27.92 12.20 17.03
N ASP A 150 27.33 12.29 18.23
CA ASP A 150 27.44 11.28 19.27
C ASP A 150 26.83 9.95 18.78
N PHE A 151 25.64 9.99 18.16
CA PHE A 151 25.00 8.83 17.56
C PHE A 151 25.86 8.23 16.44
N TYR A 152 26.32 9.05 15.50
CA TYR A 152 27.19 8.61 14.41
C TYR A 152 28.45 7.92 14.94
N ASN A 153 29.19 8.54 15.87
CA ASN A 153 30.40 7.95 16.43
C ASN A 153 30.13 6.67 17.23
N GLY A 154 28.96 6.55 17.85
CA GLY A 154 28.54 5.36 18.57
C GLY A 154 28.17 4.17 17.69
N HIS A 155 27.81 4.41 16.42
CA HIS A 155 27.21 3.39 15.54
C HIS A 155 27.93 3.16 14.19
N LYS A 156 28.81 4.07 13.74
CA LYS A 156 29.47 3.98 12.42
C LYS A 156 30.22 2.67 12.15
N ASP A 157 30.69 1.99 13.19
CA ASP A 157 31.42 0.72 13.10
C ASP A 157 30.52 -0.53 13.32
N TRP A 158 29.21 -0.33 13.45
CA TRP A 158 28.25 -1.44 13.62
C TRP A 158 27.97 -2.11 12.27
N GLY A 159 27.55 -3.38 12.32
CA GLY A 159 27.13 -4.11 11.15
C GLY A 159 25.66 -3.88 10.78
N TYR A 160 25.28 -4.34 9.60
CA TYR A 160 23.88 -4.54 9.25
C TYR A 160 23.45 -5.95 9.67
N PRO A 161 22.27 -6.12 10.29
CA PRO A 161 21.80 -7.44 10.66
C PRO A 161 21.55 -8.28 9.40
N LEU A 162 22.40 -9.29 9.19
CA LEU A 162 22.25 -10.28 8.10
C LEU A 162 20.98 -11.12 8.23
N ASN A 163 20.39 -11.07 9.43
CA ASN A 163 19.07 -11.58 9.75
C ASN A 163 18.32 -10.41 10.43
N PRO A 164 17.63 -9.51 9.69
CA PRO A 164 16.94 -8.34 10.26
C PRO A 164 15.68 -8.74 11.07
N LEU A 165 15.61 -10.00 11.46
CA LEU A 165 14.43 -10.72 11.85
C LEU A 165 14.20 -10.83 13.34
N PRO A 166 15.15 -10.62 14.26
CA PRO A 166 14.79 -10.26 15.63
C PRO A 166 13.78 -9.10 15.63
N GLN A 167 13.93 -8.10 14.74
CA GLN A 167 13.00 -6.98 14.56
C GLN A 167 11.61 -7.37 14.00
N PHE A 168 11.45 -8.60 13.50
CA PHE A 168 10.22 -9.10 12.86
C PHE A 168 9.66 -10.39 13.48
N ALA A 169 10.48 -11.13 14.23
CA ALA A 169 10.17 -12.41 14.86
C ALA A 169 9.35 -12.25 16.14
N ALA A 170 9.12 -11.01 16.56
CA ALA A 170 8.10 -10.66 17.53
C ALA A 170 6.67 -11.03 17.10
N ALA A 171 6.47 -11.52 15.86
CA ALA A 171 5.14 -11.75 15.31
C ALA A 171 4.69 -13.23 15.18
N SER A 172 5.61 -14.21 15.14
CA SER A 172 5.24 -15.65 15.09
C SER A 172 6.43 -16.60 15.34
N ASN A 173 6.18 -17.70 16.05
CA ASN A 173 7.15 -18.78 16.31
C ASN A 173 7.57 -19.54 15.04
N GLU A 174 6.66 -19.72 14.08
CA GLU A 174 6.94 -20.41 12.81
C GLU A 174 7.91 -19.59 11.94
N LEU A 175 7.71 -18.26 11.96
CA LEU A 175 8.59 -17.31 11.29
C LEU A 175 9.99 -17.37 11.92
N TYR A 176 10.10 -17.25 13.25
CA TYR A 176 11.38 -17.35 13.97
C TYR A 176 12.18 -18.62 13.61
N ALA A 177 11.51 -19.78 13.49
CA ALA A 177 12.15 -21.05 13.13
C ALA A 177 12.70 -21.07 11.70
N ALA A 178 11.93 -20.60 10.71
CA ALA A 178 12.36 -20.54 9.30
C ALA A 178 13.61 -19.65 9.12
N LEU A 179 13.75 -18.65 9.97
CA LEU A 179 14.74 -17.59 9.86
C LEU A 179 16.03 -17.89 10.59
N THR A 180 15.92 -18.55 11.74
CA THR A 180 17.06 -19.19 12.38
C THR A 180 17.71 -20.16 11.40
N ALA A 181 16.91 -20.93 10.65
CA ALA A 181 17.43 -21.82 9.63
C ALA A 181 18.09 -21.09 8.44
N PHE A 182 17.54 -19.94 7.99
CA PHE A 182 18.17 -19.11 6.95
C PHE A 182 19.52 -18.55 7.43
N ARG A 183 19.57 -17.95 8.63
CA ARG A 183 20.80 -17.44 9.24
C ARG A 183 21.87 -18.52 9.35
N SER A 184 21.54 -19.70 9.88
CA SER A 184 22.51 -20.80 10.01
C SER A 184 23.06 -21.26 8.66
N ARG A 185 22.22 -21.26 7.60
CA ARG A 185 22.67 -21.59 6.24
C ARG A 185 23.55 -20.48 5.66
N PHE A 186 23.17 -19.22 5.83
CA PHE A 186 23.95 -18.08 5.36
C PHE A 186 25.32 -18.00 6.05
N GLU A 187 25.37 -18.10 7.39
CA GLU A 187 26.62 -18.14 8.15
C GLU A 187 27.52 -19.31 7.75
N ALA A 188 26.94 -20.49 7.46
CA ALA A 188 27.70 -21.65 6.99
C ALA A 188 28.29 -21.43 5.57
N VAL A 189 27.58 -20.73 4.70
CA VAL A 189 28.08 -20.33 3.37
C VAL A 189 29.16 -19.26 3.50
N VAL A 190 28.92 -18.23 4.32
CA VAL A 190 29.83 -17.10 4.52
C VAL A 190 31.15 -17.56 5.15
N LYS A 191 31.15 -18.41 6.18
CA LYS A 191 32.39 -18.88 6.85
C LYS A 191 33.43 -19.53 5.93
N ASN A 192 33.03 -20.02 4.76
CA ASN A 192 33.93 -20.66 3.80
C ASN A 192 34.45 -19.71 2.71
N LEU A 193 34.10 -18.42 2.76
CA LEU A 193 34.46 -17.44 1.74
C LEU A 193 35.67 -16.58 2.11
N PRO A 194 36.53 -16.20 1.16
CA PRO A 194 37.63 -15.26 1.39
C PRO A 194 37.08 -13.89 1.85
N GLY A 195 37.54 -13.37 2.99
CA GLY A 195 37.05 -12.08 3.54
C GLY A 195 35.84 -12.15 4.45
N SER A 196 35.29 -13.35 4.65
CA SER A 196 34.11 -13.61 5.47
C SER A 196 34.24 -13.25 6.95
N ALA A 197 35.47 -13.17 7.46
CA ALA A 197 35.73 -12.70 8.82
C ALA A 197 35.11 -11.32 9.05
N LYS A 198 35.22 -10.39 8.09
CA LYS A 198 34.68 -9.02 8.18
C LYS A 198 33.14 -8.98 8.16
N LEU A 199 32.50 -9.87 7.39
CA LEU A 199 31.03 -10.03 7.34
C LEU A 199 30.44 -10.52 8.67
N LEU A 200 31.25 -11.20 9.49
CA LEU A 200 30.84 -11.80 10.76
C LEU A 200 31.51 -11.11 11.98
N GLU A 201 32.28 -10.04 11.74
CA GLU A 201 33.15 -9.40 12.76
C GLU A 201 32.38 -8.45 13.68
N HIS A 202 31.25 -7.93 13.20
CA HIS A 202 30.50 -6.92 13.94
C HIS A 202 29.81 -7.55 15.16
N SER A 203 30.28 -7.17 16.35
CA SER A 203 29.66 -7.58 17.62
C SER A 203 28.30 -6.91 17.88
N LYS A 204 27.99 -5.84 17.14
CA LYS A 204 26.75 -5.07 17.24
C LYS A 204 26.19 -4.79 15.85
N GLU A 205 24.88 -4.86 15.72
CA GLU A 205 24.15 -4.69 14.46
C GLU A 205 22.99 -3.70 14.67
N ILE A 206 22.61 -2.97 13.63
CA ILE A 206 21.42 -2.11 13.67
C ILE A 206 20.67 -2.14 12.34
N PHE A 207 19.37 -2.40 12.40
CA PHE A 207 18.52 -2.40 11.21
C PHE A 207 18.21 -0.96 10.75
N CYS A 208 17.89 -0.79 9.47
CA CYS A 208 17.68 0.51 8.85
C CYS A 208 16.66 1.41 9.59
N SER A 209 15.47 0.88 9.89
CA SER A 209 14.40 1.62 10.55
C SER A 209 14.60 1.78 12.05
N GLU A 210 15.30 0.83 12.66
CA GLU A 210 15.75 0.93 14.05
C GLU A 210 16.77 2.07 14.22
N MET A 211 17.67 2.25 13.24
CA MET A 211 18.61 3.36 13.25
C MET A 211 17.92 4.71 13.22
N VAL A 212 16.94 4.90 12.31
CA VAL A 212 16.15 6.13 12.22
C VAL A 212 15.37 6.36 13.51
N ALA A 213 14.70 5.33 14.04
CA ALA A 213 13.90 5.44 15.26
C ALA A 213 14.75 5.77 16.49
N LYS A 214 15.90 5.11 16.69
CA LYS A 214 16.80 5.41 17.82
C LYS A 214 17.36 6.83 17.73
N LEU A 215 17.73 7.27 16.53
CA LEU A 215 18.18 8.64 16.34
C LEU A 215 17.09 9.66 16.71
N TYR A 216 15.84 9.41 16.31
CA TYR A 216 14.71 10.24 16.72
C TYR A 216 14.42 10.17 18.21
N MET A 217 14.62 9.04 18.88
CA MET A 217 14.55 8.94 20.34
C MET A 217 15.61 9.81 21.02
N ASP A 218 16.86 9.75 20.55
CA ASP A 218 17.98 10.54 21.10
C ASP A 218 17.79 12.05 20.86
N LEU A 219 17.10 12.42 19.77
CA LEU A 219 16.69 13.79 19.46
C LEU A 219 15.39 14.23 20.16
N GLU A 220 14.81 13.34 20.95
CA GLU A 220 13.56 13.53 21.68
C GLU A 220 12.36 13.90 20.79
N VAL A 221 12.25 13.28 19.60
CA VAL A 221 11.14 13.53 18.67
C VAL A 221 9.84 12.91 19.20
N GLU A 222 8.75 13.68 19.15
CA GLU A 222 7.43 13.26 19.60
C GLU A 222 6.98 11.94 18.96
N GLY A 223 6.36 11.06 19.75
CA GLY A 223 5.88 9.74 19.30
C GLY A 223 6.95 8.64 19.25
N PHE A 224 8.24 9.01 19.34
CA PHE A 224 9.37 8.08 19.51
C PHE A 224 9.82 7.97 20.98
N CYS A 225 9.67 9.04 21.78
CA CYS A 225 10.04 9.08 23.20
C CYS A 225 9.09 8.32 24.14
N GLU A 226 7.86 8.06 23.70
CA GLU A 226 6.90 7.34 24.52
C GLU A 226 7.24 5.85 24.52
N ALA A 227 7.60 5.33 25.71
CA ALA A 227 7.72 3.90 25.96
C ALA A 227 6.38 3.22 25.67
N LYS A 228 6.12 2.87 24.41
CA LYS A 228 4.94 2.10 24.03
C LYS A 228 5.03 0.76 24.75
N LYS A 229 4.17 0.56 25.76
CA LYS A 229 3.98 -0.77 26.35
C LYS A 229 3.74 -1.76 25.20
N PRO A 230 4.36 -2.96 25.22
CA PRO A 230 4.15 -3.95 24.17
C PRO A 230 2.64 -4.18 24.00
N LYS A 231 2.12 -3.97 22.78
CA LYS A 231 0.74 -4.39 22.48
C LYS A 231 0.70 -5.92 22.62
N LEU A 232 -0.37 -6.46 23.21
CA LEU A 232 -0.57 -7.89 23.52
C LEU A 232 -0.32 -8.90 22.37
N ARG A 233 -0.05 -8.44 21.14
CA ARG A 233 0.19 -9.24 19.93
C ARG A 233 1.58 -9.04 19.30
N ARG A 234 2.42 -8.10 19.76
CA ARG A 234 3.85 -8.03 19.40
C ARG A 234 4.65 -8.56 20.58
N LEU A 235 5.40 -9.65 20.40
CA LEU A 235 6.32 -10.17 21.40
C LEU A 235 7.45 -9.16 21.62
N MET A 236 7.31 -8.34 22.66
CA MET A 236 8.37 -7.95 23.59
C MET A 236 9.73 -7.55 22.98
N HIS A 237 9.92 -6.33 22.45
CA HIS A 237 11.10 -5.47 22.70
C HIS A 237 10.80 -4.01 22.29
N TYR A 238 11.38 -3.05 23.02
CA TYR A 238 11.11 -1.60 22.89
C TYR A 238 11.86 -0.92 21.70
N THR A 239 12.61 -1.69 20.91
CA THR A 239 13.55 -1.18 19.88
C THR A 239 13.23 -1.63 18.45
N GLU A 240 12.10 -2.29 18.21
CA GLU A 240 11.77 -2.95 16.94
C GLU A 240 10.84 -2.08 16.08
N PHE A 241 11.40 -1.08 15.41
CA PHE A 241 10.69 -0.28 14.41
C PHE A 241 10.88 -0.90 13.04
N THR A 242 9.78 -1.12 12.32
CA THR A 242 9.81 -1.46 10.90
C THR A 242 9.73 -0.19 10.05
N PRO A 243 10.14 -0.22 8.76
CA PRO A 243 9.94 0.90 7.85
C PRO A 243 8.48 1.40 7.83
N LEU A 244 7.52 0.49 7.89
CA LEU A 244 6.10 0.83 8.00
C LEU A 244 5.71 1.49 9.33
N ASP A 245 6.35 1.14 10.44
CA ASP A 245 6.14 1.85 11.72
C ASP A 245 6.57 3.32 11.59
N LEU A 246 7.64 3.63 10.84
CA LEU A 246 8.07 5.00 10.58
C LEU A 246 7.01 5.77 9.77
N GLU A 247 6.50 5.20 8.67
CA GLU A 247 5.49 5.85 7.83
C GLU A 247 4.26 6.30 8.64
N VAL A 248 3.79 5.47 9.57
CA VAL A 248 2.53 5.73 10.28
C VAL A 248 2.68 6.69 11.45
N MET A 249 3.89 7.13 11.80
CA MET A 249 4.11 8.13 12.86
C MET A 249 3.55 9.49 12.46
N GLU A 250 2.75 10.10 13.35
CA GLU A 250 2.10 11.39 13.09
C GLU A 250 3.08 12.52 12.85
N VAL A 251 4.17 12.55 13.62
CA VAL A 251 5.21 13.57 13.51
C VAL A 251 5.88 13.59 12.13
N LEU A 252 5.80 12.48 11.37
CA LEU A 252 6.37 12.34 10.03
C LEU A 252 5.34 12.61 8.91
N ARG A 253 4.15 13.12 9.23
CA ARG A 253 3.10 13.45 8.26
C ARG A 253 3.19 14.87 7.69
N GLY A 254 4.09 15.71 8.19
CA GLY A 254 4.14 17.14 7.87
C GLY A 254 2.84 17.89 8.21
N ALA A 255 2.68 19.12 7.68
CA ALA A 255 1.54 20.01 7.98
C ALA A 255 0.18 19.57 7.39
N SER A 256 0.06 18.41 6.74
CA SER A 256 -1.21 17.92 6.16
C SER A 256 -1.21 16.40 6.04
N SER A 257 -2.30 15.77 6.51
CA SER A 257 -2.61 14.32 6.44
C SER A 257 -1.77 13.52 5.42
N SER A 258 -0.67 12.93 5.91
CA SER A 258 0.11 11.86 5.26
C SER A 258 0.36 12.01 3.75
N ARG A 259 1.09 13.04 3.32
CA ARG A 259 1.58 13.11 1.93
C ARG A 259 3.03 12.63 1.85
N ALA A 260 3.21 11.38 1.46
CA ALA A 260 4.49 10.90 0.94
C ALA A 260 4.97 11.82 -0.19
N ILE A 261 6.19 12.36 -0.07
CA ILE A 261 6.84 13.16 -1.11
C ILE A 261 7.73 12.23 -1.93
N TYR A 262 7.35 11.91 -3.16
CA TYR A 262 8.11 10.96 -3.98
C TYR A 262 9.34 11.62 -4.62
N ALA A 263 10.53 11.09 -4.30
CA ALA A 263 11.76 11.37 -5.04
C ALA A 263 11.88 10.46 -6.28
N LYS A 264 11.32 9.25 -6.20
CA LYS A 264 11.17 8.32 -7.32
C LYS A 264 9.87 7.54 -7.22
N LEU A 265 9.16 7.38 -8.34
CA LEU A 265 7.92 6.61 -8.40
C LEU A 265 7.77 5.96 -9.77
N LYS A 266 7.54 4.65 -9.79
CA LYS A 266 7.39 3.84 -11.00
C LYS A 266 8.52 4.09 -12.00
N GLY A 267 9.76 4.17 -11.50
CA GLY A 267 10.97 4.38 -12.28
C GLY A 267 11.28 5.83 -12.67
N LYS A 268 10.35 6.78 -12.50
CA LYS A 268 10.58 8.21 -12.79
C LYS A 268 11.16 8.91 -11.56
N VAL A 269 12.24 9.66 -11.74
CA VAL A 269 12.88 10.51 -10.71
C VAL A 269 12.31 11.93 -10.77
N PHE A 270 12.20 12.61 -9.62
CA PHE A 270 11.49 13.89 -9.48
C PHE A 270 12.35 15.05 -8.97
N PHE A 271 13.67 14.96 -9.00
CA PHE A 271 14.52 16.09 -8.65
C PHE A 271 14.33 17.27 -9.62
N ASP A 272 14.13 18.47 -9.08
CA ASP A 272 14.19 19.72 -9.86
C ASP A 272 15.64 20.21 -9.95
N LEU A 273 16.49 19.47 -10.66
CA LEU A 273 17.93 19.78 -10.76
C LEU A 273 18.22 21.07 -11.54
N GLU A 274 17.23 21.60 -12.28
CA GLU A 274 17.35 22.89 -12.96
C GLU A 274 17.33 24.05 -11.96
N SER A 275 16.40 24.01 -11.00
CA SER A 275 16.28 25.05 -9.98
C SER A 275 17.14 24.80 -8.74
N ASP A 276 17.41 23.54 -8.42
CA ASP A 276 18.19 23.11 -7.26
C ASP A 276 19.07 21.89 -7.56
N LYS A 277 20.34 22.16 -7.87
CA LYS A 277 21.35 21.14 -8.18
C LYS A 277 21.65 20.18 -7.04
N ASN A 278 21.28 20.54 -5.81
CA ASN A 278 21.56 19.75 -4.61
C ASN A 278 20.40 18.79 -4.25
N GLY A 279 19.29 18.84 -5.00
CA GLY A 279 18.22 17.85 -4.90
C GLY A 279 17.31 17.98 -3.67
N HIS A 280 17.19 19.19 -3.10
CA HIS A 280 16.22 19.49 -2.06
C HIS A 280 14.83 19.75 -2.61
N ASP A 281 14.71 20.33 -3.81
CA ASP A 281 13.41 20.62 -4.42
C ASP A 281 12.95 19.46 -5.31
N LEU A 282 11.75 18.93 -5.01
CA LEU A 282 11.12 17.85 -5.75
C LEU A 282 9.93 18.33 -6.57
N LEU A 283 9.90 17.95 -7.84
CA LEU A 283 8.79 18.17 -8.75
C LEU A 283 7.55 17.39 -8.29
N PRO A 284 6.33 17.94 -8.47
CA PRO A 284 5.12 17.21 -8.17
C PRO A 284 4.95 16.01 -9.12
N VAL A 285 4.46 14.89 -8.59
CA VAL A 285 4.04 13.74 -9.40
C VAL A 285 2.82 14.15 -10.22
N ASP A 286 2.88 13.96 -11.54
CA ASP A 286 1.76 14.23 -12.43
C ASP A 286 0.58 13.27 -12.20
N LEU A 287 -0.64 13.70 -12.56
CA LEU A 287 -1.87 12.97 -12.24
C LEU A 287 -1.94 11.59 -12.90
N ASP A 288 -1.40 11.45 -14.11
CA ASP A 288 -1.48 10.20 -14.85
C ASP A 288 -0.55 9.16 -14.22
N LEU A 289 0.67 9.55 -13.85
CA LEU A 289 1.56 8.69 -13.11
C LEU A 289 1.04 8.36 -11.70
N GLN A 290 0.36 9.30 -11.03
CA GLN A 290 -0.32 9.01 -9.78
C GLN A 290 -1.37 7.90 -9.97
N LYS A 291 -2.18 7.93 -11.03
CA LYS A 291 -3.18 6.87 -11.31
C LYS A 291 -2.52 5.52 -11.62
N VAL A 292 -1.37 5.51 -12.30
CA VAL A 292 -0.60 4.28 -12.55
C VAL A 292 -0.01 3.72 -11.25
N ALA A 293 0.48 4.58 -10.37
CA ALA A 293 1.06 4.18 -9.09
C ALA A 293 0.00 3.78 -8.05
N PHE A 294 -1.17 4.40 -8.12
CA PHE A 294 -2.29 4.26 -7.19
C PHE A 294 -3.59 4.08 -7.99
N PRO A 295 -3.85 2.86 -8.51
CA PRO A 295 -4.99 2.61 -9.39
C PRO A 295 -6.35 2.97 -8.76
N TYR A 296 -6.45 2.94 -7.43
CA TYR A 296 -7.64 3.37 -6.70
C TYR A 296 -8.05 4.83 -6.99
N LEU A 297 -7.14 5.69 -7.46
CA LEU A 297 -7.46 7.07 -7.85
C LEU A 297 -8.38 7.14 -9.07
N ALA A 298 -8.44 6.07 -9.88
CA ALA A 298 -9.36 5.95 -11.01
C ALA A 298 -10.71 5.33 -10.62
N ALA A 299 -10.88 4.87 -9.38
CA ALA A 299 -12.14 4.27 -8.94
C ALA A 299 -13.26 5.31 -8.90
N SER A 300 -14.45 4.92 -9.36
CA SER A 300 -15.63 5.79 -9.29
C SER A 300 -15.96 6.12 -7.82
N LYS A 301 -16.29 7.38 -7.57
CA LYS A 301 -16.82 7.88 -6.29
C LYS A 301 -18.34 7.93 -6.27
N ASP A 302 -18.99 7.56 -7.37
CA ASP A 302 -20.45 7.62 -7.48
C ASP A 302 -21.08 6.66 -6.48
N HIS A 303 -22.10 7.14 -5.76
CA HIS A 303 -22.81 6.41 -4.70
C HIS A 303 -21.97 6.05 -3.47
N TRP A 304 -20.68 6.38 -3.40
CA TRP A 304 -19.87 6.15 -2.20
C TRP A 304 -19.92 7.38 -1.30
N ILE A 305 -20.28 7.17 -0.03
CA ILE A 305 -20.44 8.24 0.96
C ILE A 305 -19.43 8.00 2.07
N PRO A 306 -18.64 9.02 2.48
CA PRO A 306 -17.73 8.89 3.61
C PRO A 306 -18.44 8.46 4.89
N ALA A 307 -17.88 7.48 5.59
CA ALA A 307 -18.33 6.99 6.89
C ALA A 307 -17.23 7.22 7.94
N SER A 308 -16.63 8.40 7.97
CA SER A 308 -15.60 8.75 8.95
C SER A 308 -16.18 9.00 10.35
N ASN A 309 -15.37 8.76 11.40
CA ASN A 309 -15.70 9.01 12.81
C ASN A 309 -16.79 8.10 13.43
N GLY A 310 -16.84 6.85 12.99
CA GLY A 310 -17.73 5.85 13.59
C GLY A 310 -19.22 6.06 13.33
N LYS A 311 -19.58 6.90 12.35
CA LYS A 311 -20.98 7.21 12.01
C LYS A 311 -21.32 6.72 10.61
N ILE A 312 -22.31 5.85 10.52
CA ILE A 312 -22.95 5.47 9.25
C ILE A 312 -23.92 6.59 8.85
N PRO A 313 -23.84 7.12 7.61
CA PRO A 313 -24.81 8.08 7.09
C PRO A 313 -26.25 7.57 7.21
N SER A 314 -27.21 8.47 7.47
CA SER A 314 -28.63 8.11 7.53
C SER A 314 -29.16 7.69 6.15
N GLY A 315 -30.11 6.75 6.14
CA GLY A 315 -30.78 6.32 4.92
C GLY A 315 -30.02 5.32 4.05
N ILE A 316 -28.86 4.82 4.50
CA ILE A 316 -28.14 3.73 3.82
C ILE A 316 -28.88 2.40 4.03
N VAL A 317 -29.02 1.63 2.96
CA VAL A 317 -29.68 0.32 2.98
C VAL A 317 -28.69 -0.77 3.42
N PRO A 318 -29.00 -1.56 4.47
CA PRO A 318 -28.18 -2.71 4.85
C PRO A 318 -28.07 -3.74 3.73
N SER A 319 -26.87 -4.27 3.52
CA SER A 319 -26.59 -5.28 2.49
C SER A 319 -26.48 -6.71 3.05
N GLY A 320 -26.57 -6.84 4.38
CA GLY A 320 -26.58 -8.09 5.11
C GLY A 320 -26.70 -7.87 6.61
N TYR A 321 -26.27 -8.86 7.39
CA TYR A 321 -26.32 -8.82 8.85
C TYR A 321 -25.28 -9.74 9.49
N THR A 322 -24.83 -9.41 10.71
CA THR A 322 -23.99 -10.29 11.54
C THR A 322 -24.82 -11.42 12.17
N SER A 323 -24.17 -12.39 12.82
CA SER A 323 -24.83 -13.47 13.57
C SER A 323 -25.80 -12.98 14.64
N ASP A 324 -25.52 -11.80 15.21
CA ASP A 324 -26.33 -11.15 16.24
C ASP A 324 -27.47 -10.30 15.64
N GLY A 325 -27.63 -10.32 14.32
CA GLY A 325 -28.66 -9.57 13.61
C GLY A 325 -28.35 -8.09 13.38
N HIS A 326 -27.14 -7.63 13.68
CA HIS A 326 -26.74 -6.25 13.40
C HIS A 326 -26.58 -6.02 11.90
N PRO A 327 -27.07 -4.90 11.35
CA PRO A 327 -26.95 -4.62 9.92
C PRO A 327 -25.49 -4.45 9.52
N VAL A 328 -25.15 -4.91 8.32
CA VAL A 328 -23.85 -4.62 7.69
C VAL A 328 -24.05 -3.86 6.39
N TYR A 329 -23.16 -2.91 6.14
CA TYR A 329 -23.16 -2.03 4.97
C TYR A 329 -21.94 -2.33 4.12
N ILE A 330 -22.08 -2.32 2.80
CA ILE A 330 -20.94 -2.44 1.88
C ILE A 330 -20.03 -1.24 2.12
N SER A 331 -18.76 -1.49 2.41
CA SER A 331 -17.78 -0.42 2.58
C SER A 331 -16.49 -0.72 1.83
N ARG A 332 -15.73 0.35 1.59
CA ARG A 332 -14.40 0.27 1.00
C ARG A 332 -13.45 1.28 1.63
N ALA A 333 -12.16 0.96 1.62
CA ALA A 333 -11.11 1.84 2.09
C ALA A 333 -9.81 1.59 1.32
N VAL A 334 -8.98 2.63 1.22
CA VAL A 334 -7.63 2.50 0.69
C VAL A 334 -6.74 1.85 1.74
N ILE A 335 -6.07 0.75 1.37
CA ILE A 335 -5.10 0.04 2.22
C ILE A 335 -3.85 -0.17 1.38
N GLY A 336 -2.77 0.53 1.73
CA GLY A 336 -1.59 0.61 0.88
C GLY A 336 -1.95 1.12 -0.54
N PRO A 337 -1.54 0.41 -1.61
CA PRO A 337 -1.85 0.79 -2.99
C PRO A 337 -3.20 0.27 -3.52
N SER A 338 -4.00 -0.42 -2.68
CA SER A 338 -5.23 -1.11 -3.09
C SER A 338 -6.48 -0.43 -2.51
N LEU A 339 -7.62 -0.54 -3.22
CA LEU A 339 -8.94 -0.15 -2.71
C LEU A 339 -9.69 -1.43 -2.33
N ASN A 340 -9.76 -1.71 -1.03
CA ASN A 340 -10.29 -2.96 -0.52
C ASN A 340 -11.77 -2.83 -0.21
N ILE A 341 -12.51 -3.92 -0.43
CA ILE A 341 -13.94 -4.03 -0.12
C ILE A 341 -14.10 -4.78 1.20
N GLY A 342 -15.09 -4.39 1.99
CA GLY A 342 -15.42 -5.03 3.24
C GLY A 342 -16.84 -4.67 3.66
N TYR A 343 -17.06 -4.72 4.96
CA TYR A 343 -18.32 -4.27 5.54
C TYR A 343 -18.10 -3.38 6.75
N THR A 344 -19.00 -2.42 6.95
CA THR A 344 -19.08 -1.62 8.17
C THR A 344 -20.36 -2.02 8.90
N ASP A 345 -20.29 -2.19 10.22
CA ASP A 345 -21.45 -2.44 11.07
C ASP A 345 -21.76 -1.21 11.95
N ASN A 346 -22.61 -1.39 12.97
CA ASN A 346 -23.01 -0.30 13.86
C ASN A 346 -21.85 0.30 14.69
N SER A 347 -20.68 -0.34 14.76
CA SER A 347 -19.48 0.28 15.36
C SER A 347 -18.92 1.43 14.51
N GLY A 348 -19.34 1.51 13.24
CA GLY A 348 -18.81 2.47 12.28
C GLY A 348 -17.35 2.18 11.90
N GLN A 349 -16.83 0.99 12.19
CA GLN A 349 -15.52 0.52 11.73
C GLN A 349 -15.68 -0.42 10.54
N MET A 350 -14.94 -0.16 9.46
CA MET A 350 -14.87 -1.08 8.34
C MET A 350 -14.03 -2.31 8.71
N LYS A 351 -14.52 -3.50 8.36
CA LYS A 351 -13.84 -4.78 8.48
C LYS A 351 -13.58 -5.34 7.09
N THR A 352 -12.35 -5.75 6.83
CA THR A 352 -11.93 -6.32 5.54
C THR A 352 -10.81 -7.33 5.72
N GLY A 353 -10.63 -8.20 4.74
CA GLY A 353 -9.59 -9.22 4.75
C GLY A 353 -8.24 -8.66 4.29
N TRP A 354 -7.16 -9.11 4.91
CA TRP A 354 -5.80 -8.84 4.47
C TRP A 354 -4.92 -10.03 4.83
N GLU A 355 -4.32 -10.69 3.82
CA GLU A 355 -3.41 -11.82 4.03
C GLU A 355 -3.94 -12.90 5.00
N GLY A 356 -5.24 -13.22 4.92
CA GLY A 356 -5.85 -14.26 5.76
C GLY A 356 -6.41 -13.79 7.11
N VAL A 357 -6.20 -12.52 7.50
CA VAL A 357 -6.69 -11.96 8.77
C VAL A 357 -7.67 -10.80 8.58
N GLU A 358 -8.40 -10.45 9.63
CA GLU A 358 -9.27 -9.26 9.66
C GLU A 358 -8.46 -7.99 9.94
N LEU A 359 -8.64 -6.97 9.11
CA LEU A 359 -8.29 -5.58 9.41
C LEU A 359 -9.52 -4.78 9.84
N LYS A 360 -9.33 -3.92 10.82
CA LYS A 360 -10.30 -2.92 11.26
C LYS A 360 -9.81 -1.54 10.87
N ILE A 361 -10.66 -0.78 10.18
CA ILE A 361 -10.33 0.53 9.61
C ILE A 361 -11.30 1.58 10.13
N GLU A 362 -10.75 2.63 10.72
CA GLU A 362 -11.49 3.77 11.27
C GLU A 362 -11.29 5.07 10.46
N TYR A 363 -10.27 5.12 9.60
CA TYR A 363 -9.96 6.28 8.75
C TYR A 363 -10.61 6.17 7.36
N ASP A 364 -10.96 7.31 6.76
CA ASP A 364 -11.27 7.53 5.33
C ASP A 364 -12.06 6.45 4.56
N HIS A 365 -12.86 5.64 5.24
CA HIS A 365 -13.64 4.59 4.58
C HIS A 365 -14.99 5.15 4.12
N GLU A 366 -15.50 4.55 3.05
CA GLU A 366 -16.74 4.95 2.41
C GLU A 366 -17.75 3.79 2.47
N VAL A 367 -19.03 4.11 2.57
CA VAL A 367 -20.13 3.15 2.45
C VAL A 367 -20.88 3.36 1.13
N LEU A 368 -21.33 2.27 0.52
CA LEU A 368 -22.09 2.33 -0.72
C LEU A 368 -23.55 2.68 -0.43
N ASN A 369 -24.04 3.73 -1.06
CA ASN A 369 -25.43 4.16 -1.02
C ASN A 369 -26.26 3.42 -2.07
N LEU A 370 -27.08 2.46 -1.60
CA LEU A 370 -28.00 1.69 -2.42
C LEU A 370 -29.46 2.21 -2.38
N THR A 371 -29.70 3.45 -1.97
CA THR A 371 -31.07 3.97 -1.79
C THR A 371 -31.89 3.96 -3.08
N ALA A 372 -31.24 4.05 -4.25
CA ALA A 372 -31.84 3.72 -5.54
C ALA A 372 -31.89 2.19 -5.78
N GLN A 373 -32.55 1.43 -4.89
CA GLN A 373 -32.63 -0.05 -4.96
C GLN A 373 -33.20 -0.58 -6.29
N THR A 374 -33.87 0.29 -7.06
CA THR A 374 -34.39 -0.01 -8.40
C THR A 374 -33.30 -0.33 -9.40
N ASP A 375 -32.04 0.04 -9.14
CA ASP A 375 -30.97 0.00 -10.15
C ASP A 375 -29.98 -1.15 -9.92
N PHE A 376 -30.09 -1.85 -8.78
CA PHE A 376 -29.18 -2.93 -8.39
C PHE A 376 -29.90 -4.25 -8.12
N GLU A 377 -29.21 -5.35 -8.37
CA GLU A 377 -29.66 -6.70 -8.04
C GLU A 377 -28.50 -7.59 -7.56
N TRP A 378 -28.81 -8.60 -6.74
CA TRP A 378 -27.85 -9.61 -6.30
C TRP A 378 -27.99 -10.86 -7.17
N VAL A 379 -26.93 -11.20 -7.90
CA VAL A 379 -26.93 -12.32 -8.86
C VAL A 379 -26.11 -13.47 -8.30
N ARG A 380 -26.73 -14.65 -8.16
CA ARG A 380 -26.04 -15.87 -7.71
C ARG A 380 -24.92 -16.24 -8.70
N SER A 381 -23.74 -16.50 -8.17
CA SER A 381 -22.51 -16.82 -8.90
C SER A 381 -21.67 -17.87 -8.14
N GLY A 382 -20.55 -18.29 -8.72
CA GLY A 382 -19.57 -19.17 -8.05
C GLY A 382 -19.82 -20.69 -8.12
N LYS A 383 -20.97 -21.17 -8.61
CA LYS A 383 -21.27 -22.62 -8.67
C LYS A 383 -20.52 -23.38 -9.76
N LEU A 384 -20.36 -22.78 -10.94
CA LEU A 384 -19.87 -23.46 -12.15
C LEU A 384 -18.41 -23.15 -12.48
N LEU A 385 -17.96 -21.93 -12.16
CA LEU A 385 -16.63 -21.43 -12.48
C LEU A 385 -16.11 -20.61 -11.30
N LEU A 386 -14.90 -20.92 -10.84
CA LEU A 386 -14.27 -20.25 -9.70
C LEU A 386 -14.00 -18.78 -10.02
N GLY A 387 -14.33 -17.90 -9.09
CA GLY A 387 -14.17 -16.45 -9.26
C GLY A 387 -15.00 -15.85 -10.40
N ASN A 388 -16.00 -16.54 -10.94
CA ASN A 388 -16.84 -16.00 -12.01
C ASN A 388 -17.69 -14.84 -11.51
N VAL A 389 -17.67 -13.75 -12.27
CA VAL A 389 -18.36 -12.50 -11.97
C VAL A 389 -19.26 -12.14 -13.16
N PRO A 390 -20.55 -11.84 -12.96
CA PRO A 390 -21.43 -11.40 -14.03
C PRO A 390 -20.91 -10.12 -14.71
N ARG A 391 -21.19 -9.96 -16.02
CA ARG A 391 -20.72 -8.79 -16.80
C ARG A 391 -21.23 -7.45 -16.26
N SER A 392 -22.41 -7.44 -15.62
CA SER A 392 -23.02 -6.25 -15.04
C SER A 392 -22.59 -6.00 -13.58
N ALA A 393 -21.61 -6.74 -13.07
CA ALA A 393 -21.15 -6.59 -11.70
C ALA A 393 -20.55 -5.21 -11.43
N ILE A 394 -20.83 -4.69 -10.25
CA ILE A 394 -20.32 -3.40 -9.80
C ILE A 394 -18.89 -3.58 -9.30
N VAL A 395 -17.97 -2.80 -9.86
CA VAL A 395 -16.60 -2.67 -9.36
C VAL A 395 -16.66 -1.85 -8.06
N GLY A 396 -16.29 -2.48 -6.94
CA GLY A 396 -16.24 -1.82 -5.63
C GLY A 396 -14.84 -1.37 -5.24
N GLY A 397 -13.80 -1.96 -5.83
CA GLY A 397 -12.42 -1.72 -5.47
C GLY A 397 -11.44 -2.26 -6.51
N CYS A 398 -10.16 -2.27 -6.17
CA CYS A 398 -9.10 -2.82 -7.02
C CYS A 398 -7.88 -3.23 -6.20
N ASP A 399 -7.08 -4.13 -6.75
CA ASP A 399 -5.76 -4.46 -6.21
C ASP A 399 -4.70 -3.39 -6.54
N SER A 400 -3.45 -3.68 -6.17
CA SER A 400 -2.29 -2.79 -6.36
C SER A 400 -1.88 -2.60 -7.82
N GLU A 401 -2.35 -3.47 -8.71
CA GLU A 401 -2.14 -3.41 -10.17
C GLU A 401 -3.34 -2.81 -10.90
N GLY A 402 -4.42 -2.50 -10.18
CA GLY A 402 -5.65 -1.96 -10.75
C GLY A 402 -6.63 -3.01 -11.27
N LYS A 403 -6.40 -4.30 -11.01
CA LYS A 403 -7.38 -5.34 -11.34
C LYS A 403 -8.61 -5.17 -10.44
N PRO A 404 -9.83 -5.27 -10.99
CA PRO A 404 -11.04 -4.94 -10.25
C PRO A 404 -11.38 -5.97 -9.18
N TYR A 405 -11.83 -5.46 -8.04
CA TYR A 405 -12.63 -6.20 -7.07
C TYR A 405 -14.10 -5.87 -7.24
N TYR A 406 -14.93 -6.90 -7.26
CA TYR A 406 -16.37 -6.78 -7.31
C TYR A 406 -16.98 -7.09 -5.94
N ILE A 407 -18.20 -6.63 -5.73
CA ILE A 407 -18.88 -6.74 -4.43
C ILE A 407 -19.63 -8.06 -4.38
N ALA A 408 -19.26 -8.92 -3.44
CA ALA A 408 -19.98 -10.16 -3.16
C ALA A 408 -20.62 -10.13 -1.77
N ARG A 409 -21.66 -10.94 -1.59
CA ARG A 409 -22.17 -11.33 -0.26
C ARG A 409 -22.37 -12.84 -0.17
N CYS A 410 -22.24 -13.38 1.03
CA CYS A 410 -22.44 -14.79 1.29
C CYS A 410 -23.08 -15.02 2.66
N ARG A 411 -23.97 -16.01 2.73
CA ARG A 411 -24.55 -16.49 3.98
C ARG A 411 -23.60 -17.51 4.63
N PHE A 412 -23.34 -17.34 5.91
CA PHE A 412 -22.60 -18.24 6.77
C PHE A 412 -23.52 -18.72 7.89
N THR A 413 -23.71 -20.03 7.99
CA THR A 413 -24.48 -20.67 9.05
C THR A 413 -23.57 -21.62 9.80
N GLU A 414 -23.51 -21.51 11.13
CA GLU A 414 -22.74 -22.45 11.94
C GLU A 414 -23.46 -23.81 12.01
N PRO A 415 -22.76 -24.94 11.84
CA PRO A 415 -23.36 -26.26 11.98
C PRO A 415 -23.99 -26.45 13.37
N GLY A 416 -25.27 -26.80 13.41
CA GLY A 416 -25.99 -27.00 14.67
C GLY A 416 -26.52 -25.71 15.34
N SER A 417 -26.32 -24.53 14.73
CA SER A 417 -26.93 -23.29 15.20
C SER A 417 -28.34 -23.11 14.62
N SER A 418 -29.32 -22.85 15.48
CA SER A 418 -30.70 -22.50 15.10
C SER A 418 -30.85 -21.02 14.69
N GLY A 419 -29.76 -20.26 14.64
CA GLY A 419 -29.76 -18.84 14.28
C GLY A 419 -29.89 -18.59 12.78
N ILE A 420 -30.18 -17.34 12.41
CA ILE A 420 -30.29 -16.89 11.01
C ILE A 420 -28.95 -16.89 10.24
N GLY A 421 -27.84 -17.18 10.94
CA GLY A 421 -26.47 -17.07 10.45
C GLY A 421 -26.02 -15.62 10.28
N SER A 422 -24.92 -15.42 9.55
CA SER A 422 -24.47 -14.10 9.08
C SER A 422 -24.65 -14.00 7.57
N LEU A 423 -25.02 -12.83 7.06
CA LEU A 423 -24.94 -12.48 5.65
C LEU A 423 -23.91 -11.36 5.49
N LEU A 424 -22.70 -11.71 5.06
CA LEU A 424 -21.53 -10.83 5.10
C LEU A 424 -21.11 -10.41 3.69
N VAL A 425 -20.50 -9.24 3.59
CA VAL A 425 -20.02 -8.62 2.34
C VAL A 425 -18.49 -8.73 2.27
N GLY A 426 -17.96 -8.91 1.06
CA GLY A 426 -16.52 -8.87 0.80
C GLY A 426 -16.19 -8.88 -0.69
N PRO A 427 -14.90 -8.87 -1.05
CA PRO A 427 -14.46 -8.81 -2.44
C PRO A 427 -14.60 -10.17 -3.15
N VAL A 428 -14.90 -10.13 -4.44
CA VAL A 428 -14.73 -11.24 -5.37
C VAL A 428 -13.97 -10.77 -6.60
N SER A 429 -13.07 -11.59 -7.13
CA SER A 429 -12.49 -11.38 -8.46
C SER A 429 -12.01 -12.71 -9.03
N PRO A 430 -11.79 -12.78 -10.36
CA PRO A 430 -11.13 -13.93 -10.98
C PRO A 430 -9.75 -14.21 -10.38
N GLY A 431 -8.98 -13.15 -10.07
CA GLY A 431 -7.65 -13.29 -9.46
C GLY A 431 -7.67 -13.88 -8.04
N LEU A 432 -8.75 -13.69 -7.30
CA LEU A 432 -8.94 -14.30 -5.97
C LEU A 432 -9.42 -15.76 -6.04
N ASN A 433 -9.75 -16.26 -7.24
CA ASN A 433 -10.37 -17.57 -7.48
C ASN A 433 -11.66 -17.81 -6.67
N GLY A 434 -12.38 -16.75 -6.32
CA GLY A 434 -13.57 -16.81 -5.46
C GLY A 434 -13.82 -15.52 -4.70
N ALA A 435 -14.77 -15.58 -3.76
CA ALA A 435 -15.09 -14.47 -2.87
C ALA A 435 -14.34 -14.61 -1.54
N ARG A 436 -13.95 -13.50 -0.94
CA ARG A 436 -13.33 -13.43 0.39
C ARG A 436 -14.26 -12.71 1.35
N PHE A 437 -14.37 -13.22 2.58
CA PHE A 437 -15.21 -12.63 3.61
C PHE A 437 -14.48 -12.63 4.94
N VAL A 438 -14.75 -11.64 5.76
CA VAL A 438 -14.27 -11.64 7.15
C VAL A 438 -15.31 -12.32 8.02
N LEU A 439 -14.93 -13.37 8.75
CA LEU A 439 -15.78 -14.09 9.69
C LEU A 439 -14.98 -14.45 10.94
N ASN A 440 -15.49 -14.08 12.11
CA ASN A 440 -14.88 -14.39 13.41
C ASN A 440 -13.39 -13.96 13.50
N GLY A 441 -13.06 -12.77 12.97
CA GLY A 441 -11.71 -12.22 12.99
C GLY A 441 -10.73 -12.83 11.99
N LYS A 442 -11.19 -13.68 11.06
CA LYS A 442 -10.38 -14.31 10.02
C LYS A 442 -10.94 -14.01 8.64
N GLU A 443 -10.06 -13.95 7.64
CA GLU A 443 -10.50 -13.98 6.25
C GLU A 443 -10.79 -15.42 5.84
N VAL A 444 -11.96 -15.65 5.23
CA VAL A 444 -12.43 -16.93 4.75
C VAL A 444 -12.64 -16.86 3.24
N ALA A 445 -12.03 -17.79 2.52
CA ALA A 445 -12.28 -17.97 1.09
C ALA A 445 -13.54 -18.79 0.85
N LYS A 446 -14.44 -18.27 0.00
CA LYS A 446 -15.64 -18.96 -0.47
C LYS A 446 -15.48 -19.27 -1.95
N VAL A 447 -15.30 -20.57 -2.22
CA VAL A 447 -15.13 -21.14 -3.56
C VAL A 447 -16.47 -21.64 -4.14
N GLY A 448 -17.51 -21.75 -3.30
CA GLY A 448 -18.86 -22.19 -3.70
C GLY A 448 -19.82 -21.04 -4.06
N GLU A 449 -21.12 -21.24 -3.84
CA GLU A 449 -22.14 -20.23 -4.16
C GLU A 449 -22.01 -18.97 -3.29
N TYR A 450 -22.05 -17.82 -3.95
CA TYR A 450 -22.15 -16.47 -3.38
C TYR A 450 -23.02 -15.60 -4.32
N GLU A 451 -23.41 -14.42 -3.87
CA GLU A 451 -24.13 -13.45 -4.69
C GLU A 451 -23.23 -12.27 -5.03
N VAL A 452 -23.30 -11.77 -6.26
CA VAL A 452 -22.54 -10.61 -6.74
C VAL A 452 -23.50 -9.45 -6.98
N LEU A 453 -23.16 -8.26 -6.47
CA LEU A 453 -23.93 -7.06 -6.72
C LEU A 453 -23.75 -6.60 -8.17
N CYS A 454 -24.85 -6.48 -8.89
CA CYS A 454 -24.88 -6.12 -10.30
C CYS A 454 -25.80 -4.93 -10.54
N ARG A 455 -25.51 -4.15 -11.58
CA ARG A 455 -26.48 -3.21 -12.14
C ARG A 455 -27.60 -4.01 -12.80
N LYS A 456 -28.85 -3.65 -12.52
CA LYS A 456 -30.00 -4.16 -13.27
C LYS A 456 -29.88 -3.67 -14.70
N THR A 457 -29.64 -4.59 -15.61
CA THR A 457 -29.68 -4.31 -17.06
C THR A 457 -31.13 -4.18 -17.50
N HIS A 458 -31.44 -3.13 -18.27
CA HIS A 458 -32.75 -2.99 -18.91
C HIS A 458 -32.96 -4.15 -19.90
N PHE A 459 -34.22 -4.53 -20.16
CA PHE A 459 -34.54 -5.68 -21.03
C PHE A 459 -33.80 -5.64 -22.39
N LEU A 460 -33.68 -4.46 -23.00
CA LEU A 460 -32.97 -4.27 -24.27
C LEU A 460 -31.47 -4.51 -24.16
N GLU A 461 -30.83 -4.14 -23.05
CA GLU A 461 -29.42 -4.42 -22.80
C GLU A 461 -29.18 -5.92 -22.59
N ARG A 462 -30.10 -6.62 -21.90
CA ARG A 462 -30.02 -8.08 -21.74
C ARG A 462 -30.09 -8.80 -23.09
N LEU A 463 -30.97 -8.34 -23.97
CA LEU A 463 -31.07 -8.83 -25.34
C LEU A 463 -29.79 -8.57 -26.14
N PHE A 464 -29.24 -7.36 -26.03
CA PHE A 464 -28.01 -6.95 -26.71
C PHE A 464 -26.79 -7.77 -26.26
N PHE A 465 -26.58 -7.89 -24.95
CA PHE A 465 -25.44 -8.63 -24.40
C PHE A 465 -25.58 -10.15 -24.53
N GLY A 466 -26.81 -10.67 -24.57
CA GLY A 466 -27.09 -12.10 -24.70
C GLY A 466 -26.97 -12.64 -26.14
N LEU A 467 -27.32 -11.84 -27.15
CA LEU A 467 -27.32 -12.24 -28.56
C LEU A 467 -26.07 -11.77 -29.33
N GLY A 468 -25.36 -10.75 -28.81
CA GLY A 468 -24.28 -10.07 -29.52
C GLY A 468 -24.82 -9.00 -30.49
N THR A 469 -23.93 -8.09 -30.93
CA THR A 469 -24.29 -6.91 -31.74
C THR A 469 -25.08 -7.26 -32.99
N ASP A 470 -24.66 -8.30 -33.71
CA ASP A 470 -25.19 -8.63 -35.03
C ASP A 470 -26.61 -9.22 -34.91
N HIS A 471 -26.83 -10.10 -33.94
CA HIS A 471 -28.14 -10.71 -33.70
C HIS A 471 -29.13 -9.74 -33.03
N PHE A 472 -28.64 -8.80 -32.22
CA PHE A 472 -29.50 -7.75 -31.66
C PHE A 472 -30.03 -6.83 -32.76
N LEU A 473 -29.17 -6.43 -33.72
CA LEU A 473 -29.60 -5.59 -34.84
C LEU A 473 -30.65 -6.30 -35.69
N VAL A 474 -30.45 -7.59 -35.99
CA VAL A 474 -31.43 -8.40 -36.73
C VAL A 474 -32.75 -8.50 -35.98
N LEU A 475 -32.73 -8.70 -34.65
CA LEU A 475 -33.94 -8.78 -33.86
C LEU A 475 -34.66 -7.42 -33.74
N LEU A 476 -33.91 -6.33 -33.57
CA LEU A 476 -34.45 -4.98 -33.54
C LEU A 476 -35.13 -4.63 -34.87
N VAL A 477 -34.49 -4.98 -35.99
CA VAL A 477 -35.04 -4.82 -37.34
C VAL A 477 -36.29 -5.69 -37.50
N ALA A 478 -36.27 -6.95 -37.07
CA ALA A 478 -37.43 -7.83 -37.15
C ALA A 478 -38.63 -7.31 -36.32
N VAL A 479 -38.39 -6.78 -35.12
CA VAL A 479 -39.42 -6.16 -34.28
C VAL A 479 -39.94 -4.88 -34.92
N LEU A 480 -39.07 -4.04 -35.48
CA LEU A 480 -39.46 -2.82 -36.20
C LEU A 480 -40.34 -3.16 -37.40
N PHE A 481 -39.95 -4.14 -38.21
CA PHE A 481 -40.75 -4.62 -39.35
C PHE A 481 -42.09 -5.21 -38.92
N TYR A 482 -42.13 -5.93 -37.80
CA TYR A 482 -43.38 -6.44 -37.24
C TYR A 482 -44.33 -5.31 -36.84
N VAL A 483 -43.83 -4.29 -36.13
CA VAL A 483 -44.63 -3.13 -35.71
C VAL A 483 -45.09 -2.29 -36.90
N LEU A 484 -44.21 -2.04 -37.88
CA LEU A 484 -44.58 -1.36 -39.13
C LEU A 484 -45.58 -2.18 -39.97
N GLY A 485 -45.51 -3.51 -39.87
CA GLY A 485 -46.49 -4.43 -40.43
C GLY A 485 -47.87 -4.26 -39.80
N GLN A 486 -47.95 -4.18 -38.46
CA GLN A 486 -49.20 -3.95 -37.74
C GLN A 486 -49.86 -2.61 -38.07
N HIS A 487 -49.07 -1.60 -38.44
CA HIS A 487 -49.56 -0.27 -38.83
C HIS A 487 -49.65 -0.05 -40.35
N ASN A 488 -49.43 -1.08 -41.19
CA ASN A 488 -49.39 -0.99 -42.66
C ASN A 488 -48.43 0.09 -43.22
N THR A 489 -47.39 0.48 -42.47
CA THR A 489 -46.42 1.51 -42.86
C THR A 489 -45.09 0.94 -43.37
N HIS A 490 -44.94 -0.39 -43.38
CA HIS A 490 -43.74 -1.08 -43.86
C HIS A 490 -43.37 -0.75 -45.32
N GLN A 491 -44.37 -0.48 -46.17
CA GLN A 491 -44.16 -0.13 -47.59
C GLN A 491 -43.40 1.19 -47.77
N LEU A 492 -43.66 2.20 -46.93
CA LEU A 492 -42.97 3.49 -46.97
C LEU A 492 -41.47 3.36 -46.66
N VAL A 493 -41.10 2.41 -45.80
CA VAL A 493 -39.71 2.14 -45.44
C VAL A 493 -38.99 1.36 -46.54
N LEU A 494 -39.68 0.38 -47.15
CA LEU A 494 -39.15 -0.38 -48.29
C LEU A 494 -38.91 0.52 -49.51
N ASP A 495 -39.83 1.43 -49.81
CA ASP A 495 -39.72 2.40 -50.91
C ASP A 495 -38.58 3.42 -50.69
N ALA A 496 -38.25 3.72 -49.44
CA ALA A 496 -37.13 4.62 -49.09
C ALA A 496 -35.75 3.91 -49.13
N LEU A 497 -35.69 2.62 -48.78
CA LEU A 497 -34.45 1.84 -48.73
C LEU A 497 -34.04 1.26 -50.10
N VAL A 498 -35.01 1.02 -50.97
CA VAL A 498 -34.77 0.60 -52.36
C VAL A 498 -35.40 1.63 -53.27
N PRO A 499 -34.65 2.67 -53.70
CA PRO A 499 -35.15 3.63 -54.67
C PRO A 499 -35.51 2.85 -55.94
N SER A 500 -36.79 2.81 -56.29
CA SER A 500 -37.22 2.13 -57.52
C SER A 500 -36.44 2.73 -58.70
N LYS A 501 -35.66 1.89 -59.38
CA LYS A 501 -35.19 2.23 -60.73
C LYS A 501 -36.42 2.31 -61.60
N LYS A 502 -36.93 3.52 -61.83
CA LYS A 502 -37.85 3.78 -62.94
C LYS A 502 -37.11 3.43 -64.23
N ALA A 503 -37.41 2.26 -64.79
CA ALA A 503 -37.17 1.97 -66.20
C ALA A 503 -38.35 2.53 -66.99
N ASN A 504 -38.04 3.18 -68.12
CA ASN A 504 -38.95 3.88 -69.04
C ASN A 504 -40.19 3.08 -69.42
#